data_AF-A0A915IM18-F1
#
_entry.id   AF-A0A915IM18-F1
#
_cell.length_a   1.000
_cell.length_b   1.000
_cell.length_c   1.000
_cell.angle_alpha   90.00
_cell.angle_beta   90.00
_cell.angle_gamma   90.00
#
_symmetry.space_group_name_H-M   'P 1'
#
loop_
_entity.id
_entity.type
_entity.pdbx_description
1 polymer ?
#
loop_
_entity_poly.entity_id
_entity_poly.type
_entity_poly.pdbx_seq_one_letter_code
_entity_poly.pdbx_strand_id
1 'polypeptide(L)'
;MSTSRSRNGQQQNAQQRSSLLKGKNFKLDAHGIAMADMWLHSSKTRRDLIDSAYNRYTNNDENLPEWFASDEKKHYRPQLPVTKEAVEAYKLRMKEIDARPIKKVAEAKARKKKRAVRRAEKAKKRAEAVIENSDMTEGQKAQEVRKIYKQSMSKQKKSELTYVVAKKGQAGKRVRRPVGVQGRFKVVDPRLKKDNRKMKGAKRSRPNKGFRKQLHTVCKSPGGSSVLPPTAQPCIAR
;
A
#
# COMPACT_ATOMS: atom_id res chain seq x y z
N MET A 1 -24.94 -32.73 -51.94
CA MET A 1 -23.52 -32.66 -51.48
C MET A 1 -23.08 -31.20 -51.45
N SER A 2 -23.35 -30.42 -50.38
CA SER A 2 -23.03 -28.97 -50.38
C SER A 2 -22.62 -28.38 -49.01
N THR A 3 -22.37 -29.19 -47.99
CA THR A 3 -22.12 -28.72 -46.61
C THR A 3 -20.65 -28.49 -46.24
N SER A 4 -19.70 -28.83 -47.11
CA SER A 4 -18.25 -28.73 -46.83
C SER A 4 -17.67 -27.33 -47.08
N ARG A 5 -18.21 -26.57 -48.05
CA ARG A 5 -17.68 -25.24 -48.44
C ARG A 5 -18.00 -24.14 -47.42
N SER A 6 -19.11 -24.25 -46.70
CA SER A 6 -19.54 -23.28 -45.67
C SER A 6 -18.75 -23.42 -44.35
N ARG A 7 -18.39 -24.65 -43.96
CA ARG A 7 -17.58 -24.88 -42.74
C ARG A 7 -16.15 -24.34 -42.88
N ASN A 8 -15.53 -24.49 -44.06
CA ASN A 8 -14.19 -23.96 -44.31
C ASN A 8 -14.15 -22.42 -44.27
N GLY A 9 -15.17 -21.73 -44.79
CA GLY A 9 -15.26 -20.27 -44.73
C GLY A 9 -15.40 -19.73 -43.30
N GLN A 10 -16.17 -20.40 -42.44
CA GLN A 10 -16.27 -20.03 -41.02
C GLN A 10 -14.99 -20.28 -40.24
N GLN A 11 -14.28 -21.38 -40.53
CA GLN A 11 -12.99 -21.69 -39.90
C GLN A 11 -11.91 -20.66 -40.29
N GLN A 12 -11.87 -20.22 -41.55
CA GLN A 12 -10.92 -19.20 -42.01
C GLN A 12 -11.19 -17.83 -41.38
N ASN A 13 -12.46 -17.42 -41.23
CA ASN A 13 -12.84 -16.16 -40.58
C ASN A 13 -12.55 -16.18 -39.06
N ALA A 14 -12.76 -17.33 -38.40
CA ALA A 14 -12.40 -17.52 -36.99
C ALA A 14 -10.87 -17.45 -36.77
N GLN A 15 -10.08 -18.05 -37.68
CA GLN A 15 -8.63 -17.97 -37.65
C GLN A 15 -8.13 -16.54 -37.86
N GLN A 16 -8.72 -15.77 -38.78
CA GLN A 16 -8.43 -14.35 -39.01
C GLN A 16 -8.79 -13.46 -37.79
N ARG A 17 -9.91 -13.71 -37.12
CA ARG A 17 -10.25 -13.02 -35.85
C ARG A 17 -9.27 -13.36 -34.72
N SER A 18 -8.86 -14.64 -34.64
CA SER A 18 -7.92 -15.09 -33.62
C SER A 18 -6.54 -14.45 -33.78
N SER A 19 -6.08 -14.21 -35.01
CA SER A 19 -4.79 -13.58 -35.28
C SER A 19 -4.79 -12.08 -34.95
N LEU A 20 -5.91 -11.38 -35.16
CA LEU A 20 -6.09 -9.97 -34.77
C LEU A 20 -6.07 -9.72 -33.26
N LEU A 21 -6.44 -10.73 -32.46
CA LEU A 21 -6.43 -10.68 -31.00
C LEU A 21 -5.07 -11.09 -30.40
N LYS A 22 -4.21 -11.77 -31.18
CA LYS A 22 -2.97 -12.42 -30.70
C LYS A 22 -1.83 -11.45 -30.30
N GLY A 23 -2.02 -10.13 -30.38
CA GLY A 23 -1.02 -9.12 -30.04
C GLY A 23 -1.46 -8.05 -29.04
N LYS A 24 -2.72 -8.06 -28.56
CA LYS A 24 -3.27 -7.00 -27.72
C LYS A 24 -3.30 -7.44 -26.26
N ASN A 25 -2.41 -6.86 -25.44
CA ASN A 25 -2.44 -7.01 -23.99
C ASN A 25 -3.62 -6.20 -23.41
N PHE A 26 -4.81 -6.79 -23.37
CA PHE A 26 -5.98 -6.18 -22.75
C PHE A 26 -5.80 -6.15 -21.23
N LYS A 27 -5.70 -4.95 -20.66
CA LYS A 27 -5.71 -4.75 -19.21
C LYS A 27 -7.15 -4.68 -18.75
N LEU A 28 -7.59 -5.66 -17.97
CA LEU A 28 -8.91 -5.62 -17.35
C LEU A 28 -8.92 -4.62 -16.18
N ASP A 29 -10.04 -3.92 -16.03
CA ASP A 29 -10.32 -3.12 -14.84
C ASP A 29 -10.57 -4.03 -13.62
N ALA A 30 -10.53 -3.48 -12.39
CA ALA A 30 -10.74 -4.25 -11.16
C ALA A 30 -12.07 -5.02 -11.16
N HIS A 31 -13.13 -4.44 -11.75
CA HIS A 31 -14.42 -5.13 -11.96
C HIS A 31 -14.28 -6.31 -12.92
N GLY A 32 -13.53 -6.14 -14.01
CA GLY A 32 -13.27 -7.20 -14.99
C GLY A 32 -12.45 -8.35 -14.40
N ILE A 33 -11.46 -8.03 -13.55
CA ILE A 33 -10.67 -9.03 -12.83
C ILE A 33 -11.55 -9.82 -11.85
N ALA A 34 -12.43 -9.13 -11.11
CA ALA A 34 -13.37 -9.80 -10.21
C ALA A 34 -14.34 -10.73 -10.95
N MET A 35 -14.87 -10.31 -12.10
CA MET A 35 -15.71 -11.17 -12.94
C MET A 35 -14.92 -12.35 -13.52
N ALA A 36 -13.69 -12.13 -13.97
CA ALA A 36 -12.83 -13.18 -14.49
C ALA A 36 -12.51 -14.22 -13.40
N ASP A 37 -12.31 -13.78 -12.17
CA ASP A 37 -12.12 -14.66 -11.02
C ASP A 37 -13.37 -15.52 -10.78
N MET A 38 -14.57 -14.93 -10.75
CA MET A 38 -15.83 -15.68 -10.66
C MET A 38 -16.02 -16.67 -11.81
N TRP A 39 -15.63 -16.30 -13.04
CA TRP A 39 -15.71 -17.17 -14.22
C TRP A 39 -14.78 -18.38 -14.13
N LEU A 40 -13.64 -18.23 -13.47
CA LEU A 40 -12.66 -19.30 -13.27
C LEU A 40 -13.14 -20.31 -12.21
N HIS A 41 -13.71 -19.82 -11.11
CA HIS A 41 -14.05 -20.65 -9.95
C HIS A 41 -15.20 -21.64 -10.19
N SER A 42 -16.17 -21.33 -11.05
CA SER A 42 -17.33 -22.21 -11.27
C SER A 42 -17.86 -22.18 -12.70
N SER A 43 -18.35 -23.33 -13.15
CA SER A 43 -19.05 -23.46 -14.43
C SER A 43 -20.46 -22.85 -14.39
N LYS A 44 -21.09 -22.80 -13.20
CA LYS A 44 -22.41 -22.20 -13.02
C LYS A 44 -22.34 -20.68 -13.15
N THR A 45 -21.43 -20.04 -12.42
CA THR A 45 -21.21 -18.58 -12.50
C THR A 45 -20.84 -18.15 -13.91
N ARG A 46 -20.12 -19.00 -14.66
CA ARG A 46 -19.86 -18.78 -16.09
C ARG A 46 -21.14 -18.74 -16.93
N ARG A 47 -22.06 -19.70 -16.76
CA ARG A 47 -23.35 -19.70 -17.47
C ARG A 47 -24.17 -18.47 -17.08
N ASP A 48 -24.28 -18.19 -15.78
CA ASP A 48 -25.02 -17.03 -15.28
C ASP A 48 -24.45 -15.71 -15.83
N LEU A 49 -23.12 -15.60 -15.99
CA LEU A 49 -22.48 -14.44 -16.61
C LEU A 49 -22.81 -14.32 -18.11
N ILE A 50 -22.83 -15.44 -18.84
CA ILE A 50 -23.23 -15.46 -20.26
C ILE A 50 -24.69 -15.05 -20.41
N ASP A 51 -25.57 -15.56 -19.56
CA ASP A 51 -26.99 -15.21 -19.58
C ASP A 51 -27.18 -13.72 -19.24
N SER A 52 -26.43 -13.20 -18.27
CA SER A 52 -26.46 -11.77 -17.90
C SER A 52 -25.93 -10.83 -19.00
N ALA A 53 -25.18 -11.36 -19.97
CA ALA A 53 -24.68 -10.58 -21.10
C ALA A 53 -25.81 -10.18 -22.06
N TYR A 54 -26.91 -10.94 -22.12
CA TYR A 54 -28.11 -10.59 -22.87
C TYR A 54 -29.02 -9.73 -22.00
N ASN A 55 -28.90 -8.41 -22.13
CA ASN A 55 -29.64 -7.44 -21.32
C ASN A 55 -30.17 -6.30 -22.18
N ARG A 56 -30.98 -5.40 -21.59
CA ARG A 56 -31.47 -4.18 -22.25
C ARG A 56 -30.34 -3.32 -22.83
N TYR A 57 -29.11 -3.51 -22.33
CA TYR A 57 -27.94 -2.69 -22.61
C TYR A 57 -27.05 -3.21 -23.76
N THR A 58 -27.56 -4.10 -24.63
CA THR A 58 -26.77 -4.74 -25.71
C THR A 58 -26.82 -4.04 -27.07
N ASN A 59 -27.42 -2.85 -27.17
CA ASN A 59 -27.53 -2.12 -28.44
C ASN A 59 -26.17 -1.45 -28.75
N ASN A 60 -25.50 -1.88 -29.83
CA ASN A 60 -24.17 -1.39 -30.22
C ASN A 60 -24.23 -0.77 -31.63
N ASP A 61 -24.79 0.43 -31.74
CA ASP A 61 -24.87 1.15 -33.01
C ASP A 61 -23.53 1.86 -33.33
N GLU A 62 -23.01 1.70 -34.55
CA GLU A 62 -21.62 2.07 -34.89
C GLU A 62 -21.44 3.52 -35.43
N ASN A 63 -22.51 4.29 -35.66
CA ASN A 63 -22.47 5.63 -36.29
C ASN A 63 -23.16 6.73 -35.47
N LEU A 64 -22.84 6.82 -34.17
CA LEU A 64 -23.43 7.82 -33.27
C LEU A 64 -22.53 9.06 -33.14
N PRO A 65 -23.09 10.28 -32.98
CA PRO A 65 -22.32 11.45 -32.60
C PRO A 65 -21.58 11.23 -31.27
N GLU A 66 -20.34 11.72 -31.17
CA GLU A 66 -19.48 11.52 -29.98
C GLU A 66 -20.13 12.04 -28.69
N TRP A 67 -20.88 13.15 -28.76
CA TRP A 67 -21.58 13.71 -27.59
C TRP A 67 -22.66 12.75 -27.06
N PHE A 68 -23.34 12.02 -27.96
CA PHE A 68 -24.36 11.04 -27.60
C PHE A 68 -23.71 9.77 -27.05
N ALA A 69 -22.67 9.24 -27.71
CA ALA A 69 -21.94 8.06 -27.24
C ALA A 69 -21.27 8.27 -25.87
N SER A 70 -20.70 9.46 -25.63
CA SER A 70 -20.11 9.84 -24.35
C SER A 70 -21.14 9.95 -23.22
N ASP A 71 -22.36 10.42 -23.52
CA ASP A 71 -23.44 10.51 -22.54
C ASP A 71 -24.08 9.15 -22.24
N GLU A 72 -24.31 8.35 -23.29
CA GLU A 72 -24.78 6.97 -23.17
C GLU A 72 -23.83 6.16 -22.28
N LYS A 73 -22.51 6.23 -22.51
CA LYS A 73 -21.52 5.51 -21.68
C LYS A 73 -21.58 5.86 -20.18
N LYS A 74 -22.10 7.02 -19.79
CA LYS A 74 -22.24 7.40 -18.37
C LYS A 74 -23.47 6.75 -17.74
N HIS A 75 -24.61 6.84 -18.41
CA HIS A 75 -25.92 6.45 -17.89
C HIS A 75 -26.29 4.99 -18.21
N TYR A 76 -25.75 4.44 -19.29
CA TYR A 76 -26.04 3.13 -19.82
C TYR A 76 -25.07 2.09 -19.23
N ARG A 77 -25.27 1.75 -17.95
CA ARG A 77 -24.42 0.79 -17.22
C ARG A 77 -25.23 -0.31 -16.52
N PRO A 78 -25.06 -1.59 -16.88
CA PRO A 78 -25.65 -2.68 -16.12
C PRO A 78 -24.98 -2.82 -14.75
N GLN A 79 -25.77 -3.22 -13.75
CA GLN A 79 -25.23 -3.63 -12.45
C GLN A 79 -24.60 -5.01 -12.60
N LEU A 80 -23.28 -5.09 -12.41
CA LEU A 80 -22.54 -6.33 -12.53
C LEU A 80 -22.79 -7.24 -11.32
N PRO A 81 -22.88 -8.58 -11.49
CA PRO A 81 -23.13 -9.54 -10.40
C PRO A 81 -21.91 -9.78 -9.49
N VAL A 82 -21.08 -8.75 -9.27
CA VAL A 82 -19.88 -8.81 -8.43
C VAL A 82 -20.10 -8.10 -7.10
N THR A 83 -19.54 -8.65 -6.03
CA THR A 83 -19.58 -7.98 -4.72
C THR A 83 -18.65 -6.76 -4.72
N LYS A 84 -19.07 -5.70 -4.03
CA LYS A 84 -18.25 -4.48 -3.86
C LYS A 84 -16.93 -4.80 -3.15
N GLU A 85 -16.97 -5.72 -2.20
CA GLU A 85 -15.81 -6.17 -1.43
C GLU A 85 -14.72 -6.81 -2.31
N ALA A 86 -15.12 -7.70 -3.24
CA ALA A 86 -14.18 -8.32 -4.17
C ALA A 86 -13.49 -7.27 -5.04
N VAL A 87 -14.26 -6.32 -5.58
CA VAL A 87 -13.72 -5.22 -6.40
C VAL A 87 -12.73 -4.37 -5.59
N GLU A 88 -13.07 -4.04 -4.34
CA GLU A 88 -12.19 -3.28 -3.46
C GLU A 88 -10.89 -4.02 -3.15
N ALA A 89 -10.95 -5.33 -2.92
CA ALA A 89 -9.78 -6.17 -2.70
C ALA A 89 -8.81 -6.11 -3.89
N TYR A 90 -9.31 -6.22 -5.13
CA TYR A 90 -8.47 -6.09 -6.32
C TYR A 90 -7.94 -4.66 -6.51
N LYS A 91 -8.73 -3.63 -6.22
CA LYS A 91 -8.26 -2.23 -6.24
C LYS A 91 -7.13 -2.01 -5.25
N LEU A 92 -7.22 -2.58 -4.04
CA LEU A 92 -6.16 -2.52 -3.04
C LEU A 92 -4.90 -3.23 -3.51
N ARG A 93 -5.03 -4.42 -4.11
CA ARG A 93 -3.91 -5.16 -4.69
C ARG A 93 -3.17 -4.35 -5.77
N MET A 94 -3.90 -3.70 -6.68
CA MET A 94 -3.29 -2.85 -7.70
C MET A 94 -2.56 -1.66 -7.09
N LYS A 95 -3.20 -0.98 -6.12
CA LYS A 95 -2.57 0.12 -5.38
C LYS A 95 -1.31 -0.31 -4.63
N GLU A 96 -1.26 -1.52 -4.09
CA GLU A 96 -0.08 -2.04 -3.40
C GLU A 96 1.10 -2.23 -4.35
N ILE A 97 0.84 -2.76 -5.55
CA ILE A 97 1.85 -2.91 -6.61
C ILE A 97 2.39 -1.54 -7.03
N ASP A 98 1.49 -0.58 -7.27
CA ASP A 98 1.84 0.77 -7.72
C ASP A 98 2.53 1.61 -6.62
N ALA A 99 2.18 1.38 -5.35
CA ALA A 99 2.77 2.11 -4.22
C ALA A 99 4.27 1.81 -4.05
N ARG A 100 4.75 0.64 -4.51
CA ARG A 100 6.15 0.22 -4.39
C ARG A 100 6.69 -0.29 -5.73
N PRO A 101 6.83 0.57 -6.74
CA PRO A 101 7.24 0.14 -8.05
C PRO A 101 8.72 -0.27 -8.03
N ILE A 102 9.06 -1.36 -8.74
CA ILE A 102 10.39 -2.00 -8.75
C ILE A 102 11.50 -0.99 -9.00
N LYS A 103 11.30 -0.09 -9.98
CA LYS A 103 12.23 1.00 -10.32
C LYS A 103 12.54 1.90 -9.11
N LYS A 104 11.51 2.32 -8.36
CA LYS A 104 11.67 3.19 -7.19
C LYS A 104 12.28 2.46 -6.00
N VAL A 105 11.99 1.18 -5.83
CA VAL A 105 12.64 0.34 -4.81
C VAL A 105 14.14 0.21 -5.11
N ALA A 106 14.51 -0.07 -6.36
CA ALA A 106 15.90 -0.14 -6.79
C ALA A 106 16.62 1.20 -6.63
N GLU A 107 16.00 2.30 -7.05
CA GLU A 107 16.53 3.66 -6.89
C GLU A 107 16.75 4.03 -5.41
N ALA A 108 15.81 3.64 -4.53
CA ALA A 108 15.93 3.85 -3.09
C ALA A 108 17.08 3.02 -2.48
N LYS A 109 17.26 1.75 -2.88
CA LYS A 109 18.40 0.92 -2.48
C LYS A 109 19.72 1.53 -2.96
N ALA A 110 19.80 1.95 -4.21
CA ALA A 110 20.98 2.61 -4.78
C ALA A 110 21.32 3.91 -4.03
N ARG A 111 20.33 4.76 -3.73
CA ARG A 111 20.54 5.97 -2.90
C ARG A 111 21.06 5.64 -1.51
N LYS A 112 20.53 4.60 -0.85
CA LYS A 112 21.02 4.15 0.46
C LYS A 112 22.47 3.67 0.37
N LYS A 113 22.81 2.85 -0.64
CA LYS A 113 24.19 2.40 -0.90
C LYS A 113 25.12 3.58 -1.14
N LYS A 114 24.75 4.51 -2.02
CA LYS A 114 25.53 5.73 -2.32
C LYS A 114 25.78 6.59 -1.06
N ARG A 115 24.78 6.73 -0.18
CA ARG A 115 24.95 7.45 1.10
C ARG A 115 25.89 6.72 2.06
N ALA A 116 25.84 5.39 2.10
CA ALA A 116 26.74 4.58 2.93
C ALA A 116 28.19 4.68 2.43
N VAL A 117 28.40 4.49 1.12
CA VAL A 117 29.72 4.60 0.47
C VAL A 117 30.32 5.99 0.70
N ARG A 118 29.57 7.08 0.42
CA ARG A 118 30.03 8.45 0.68
C ARG A 118 30.40 8.71 2.14
N ARG A 119 29.75 8.03 3.11
CA ARG A 119 30.10 8.18 4.53
C ARG A 119 31.41 7.45 4.85
N ALA A 120 31.62 6.27 4.28
CA ALA A 120 32.87 5.53 4.42
C ALA A 120 34.04 6.28 3.76
N GLU A 121 33.86 6.83 2.55
CA GLU A 121 34.87 7.65 1.87
C GLU A 121 35.28 8.87 2.70
N LYS A 122 34.30 9.58 3.30
CA LYS A 122 34.60 10.70 4.21
C LYS A 122 35.34 10.26 5.46
N ALA A 123 35.06 9.07 5.98
CA ALA A 123 35.77 8.54 7.15
C ALA A 123 37.22 8.19 6.79
N LYS A 124 37.45 7.58 5.62
CA LYS A 124 38.81 7.31 5.10
C LYS A 124 39.62 8.59 4.95
N LYS A 125 39.09 9.59 4.26
CA LYS A 125 39.75 10.92 4.09
C LYS A 125 40.07 11.60 5.42
N ARG A 126 39.19 11.47 6.42
CA ARG A 126 39.46 12.01 7.77
C ARG A 126 40.52 11.21 8.52
N ALA A 127 40.54 9.89 8.35
CA ALA A 127 41.56 9.04 8.97
C ALA A 127 42.94 9.32 8.35
N GLU A 128 43.02 9.48 7.02
CA GLU A 128 44.23 9.89 6.30
C GLU A 128 44.78 11.21 6.85
N ALA A 129 43.93 12.25 6.94
CA ALA A 129 44.33 13.54 7.51
C ALA A 129 44.85 13.44 8.96
N VAL A 130 44.28 12.57 9.80
CA VAL A 130 44.75 12.36 11.19
C VAL A 130 46.11 11.66 11.23
N ILE A 131 46.39 10.79 10.27
CA ILE A 131 47.67 10.10 10.17
C ILE A 131 48.77 11.10 9.77
N GLU A 132 48.47 11.99 8.81
CA GLU A 132 49.39 13.01 8.28
C GLU A 132 49.76 14.10 9.29
N ASN A 133 48.90 14.39 10.28
CA ASN A 133 49.21 15.40 11.31
C ASN A 133 50.43 15.00 12.15
N SER A 134 51.47 15.83 12.15
CA SER A 134 52.72 15.63 12.91
C SER A 134 52.60 15.88 14.42
N ASP A 135 51.60 16.67 14.83
CA ASP A 135 51.50 17.19 16.21
C ASP A 135 50.96 16.17 17.24
N MET A 136 50.58 14.97 16.78
CA MET A 136 49.94 13.93 17.61
C MET A 136 50.85 12.72 17.79
N THR A 137 50.88 12.15 18.99
CA THR A 137 51.56 10.87 19.25
C THR A 137 50.82 9.70 18.58
N GLU A 138 51.54 8.66 18.18
CA GLU A 138 51.00 7.51 17.43
C GLU A 138 49.81 6.82 18.12
N GLY A 139 49.89 6.67 19.45
CA GLY A 139 48.81 6.11 20.25
C GLY A 139 47.52 6.95 20.20
N GLN A 140 47.65 8.28 20.19
CA GLN A 140 46.51 9.19 20.06
C GLN A 140 45.94 9.18 18.63
N LYS A 141 46.80 9.09 17.60
CA LYS A 141 46.36 8.88 16.20
C LYS A 141 45.48 7.62 16.08
N ALA A 142 45.94 6.50 16.66
CA ALA A 142 45.19 5.25 16.63
C ALA A 142 43.81 5.36 17.33
N GLN A 143 43.75 6.04 18.48
CA GLN A 143 42.48 6.28 19.19
C GLN A 143 41.53 7.16 18.38
N GLU A 144 42.04 8.20 17.73
CA GLU A 144 41.22 9.13 16.95
C GLU A 144 40.69 8.48 15.66
N VAL A 145 41.52 7.69 14.97
CA VAL A 145 41.10 6.86 13.84
C VAL A 145 39.98 5.90 14.25
N ARG A 146 40.10 5.22 15.41
CA ARG A 146 39.03 4.37 15.96
C ARG A 146 37.73 5.15 16.20
N LYS A 147 37.81 6.39 16.70
CA LYS A 147 36.63 7.26 16.88
C LYS A 147 35.98 7.63 15.55
N ILE A 148 36.76 7.97 14.52
CA ILE A 148 36.24 8.32 13.19
C ILE A 148 35.44 7.17 12.58
N TYR A 149 35.98 5.95 12.64
CA TYR A 149 35.28 4.76 12.15
C TYR A 149 34.04 4.42 13.00
N LYS A 150 34.11 4.57 14.33
CA LYS A 150 32.95 4.38 15.23
C LYS A 150 31.84 5.36 14.91
N GLN A 151 32.16 6.62 14.64
CA GLN A 151 31.18 7.65 14.28
C GLN A 151 30.55 7.39 12.90
N SER A 152 31.32 6.91 11.92
CA SER A 152 30.82 6.65 10.56
C SER A 152 29.93 5.40 10.48
N MET A 153 30.22 4.38 11.28
CA MET A 153 29.44 3.14 11.35
C MET A 153 28.22 3.24 12.27
N SER A 154 28.24 4.14 13.26
CA SER A 154 27.10 4.35 14.15
C SER A 154 25.89 4.92 13.39
N LYS A 155 24.71 4.34 13.59
CA LYS A 155 23.45 5.01 13.23
C LYS A 155 23.41 6.31 14.03
N GLN A 156 23.23 7.44 13.35
CA GLN A 156 23.10 8.76 13.96
C GLN A 156 22.03 8.67 15.06
N LYS A 157 22.46 8.53 16.32
CA LYS A 157 21.54 8.48 17.46
C LYS A 157 20.87 9.85 17.48
N LYS A 158 19.54 9.86 17.50
CA LYS A 158 18.81 11.12 17.67
C LYS A 158 19.26 11.68 19.03
N SER A 159 19.85 12.87 19.03
CA SER A 159 20.24 13.51 20.28
C SER A 159 19.00 13.64 21.15
N GLU A 160 19.14 13.17 22.40
CA GLU A 160 18.07 13.22 23.37
C GLU A 160 17.72 14.68 23.65
N LEU A 161 16.43 14.97 23.70
CA LEU A 161 15.92 16.33 23.81
C LEU A 161 15.69 16.64 25.29
N THR A 162 16.56 17.43 25.90
CA THR A 162 16.42 17.81 27.31
C THR A 162 15.26 18.79 27.46
N TYR A 163 14.30 18.45 28.31
CA TYR A 163 13.16 19.33 28.60
C TYR A 163 13.49 20.25 29.77
N VAL A 164 13.35 21.56 29.55
CA VAL A 164 13.59 22.58 30.57
C VAL A 164 12.28 23.29 30.85
N VAL A 165 11.87 23.38 32.11
CA VAL A 165 10.63 24.07 32.49
C VAL A 165 10.92 25.57 32.55
N ALA A 166 10.13 26.40 31.86
CA ALA A 166 10.28 27.85 31.99
C ALA A 166 9.77 28.32 33.36
N LYS A 167 10.61 29.04 34.10
CA LYS A 167 10.24 29.77 35.32
C LYS A 167 9.86 31.21 34.98
N LYS A 168 9.05 31.84 35.85
CA LYS A 168 8.63 33.24 35.74
C LYS A 168 9.90 34.12 35.69
N GLY A 169 10.17 34.75 34.54
CA GLY A 169 11.41 35.50 34.27
C GLY A 169 12.30 34.93 33.15
N GLN A 170 12.14 33.65 32.79
CA GLN A 170 12.87 33.01 31.68
C GLN A 170 12.02 32.82 30.40
N ALA A 171 10.73 33.15 30.47
CA ALA A 171 9.72 32.90 29.43
C ALA A 171 9.64 34.02 28.36
N GLY A 172 10.78 34.52 27.89
CA GLY A 172 10.84 35.47 26.77
C GLY A 172 10.73 34.79 25.40
N LYS A 173 10.50 35.57 24.32
CA LYS A 173 10.46 35.07 22.92
C LYS A 173 11.72 34.29 22.51
N ARG A 174 12.87 34.56 23.14
CA ARG A 174 14.13 33.82 22.96
C ARG A 174 14.72 33.48 24.33
N VAL A 175 14.61 32.22 24.73
CA VAL A 175 15.16 31.73 26.00
C VAL A 175 16.66 31.51 25.84
N ARG A 176 17.47 32.16 26.70
CA ARG A 176 18.93 31.90 26.76
C ARG A 176 19.17 30.43 27.16
N ARG A 177 20.29 29.87 26.70
CA ARG A 177 20.62 28.47 27.05
C ARG A 177 20.77 28.35 28.57
N PRO A 178 20.03 27.44 29.22
CA PRO A 178 20.16 27.23 30.65
C PRO A 178 21.53 26.61 30.97
N VAL A 179 22.09 27.02 32.10
CA VAL A 179 23.38 26.55 32.60
C VAL A 179 23.29 25.03 32.82
N GLY A 180 24.29 24.29 32.33
CA GLY A 180 24.37 22.83 32.48
C GLY A 180 23.69 21.99 31.39
N VAL A 181 22.92 22.58 30.46
CA VAL A 181 22.27 21.81 29.37
C VAL A 181 23.10 21.82 28.09
N GLN A 182 23.83 20.73 27.86
CA GLN A 182 24.56 20.49 26.62
C GLN A 182 23.66 19.80 25.58
N GLY A 183 23.69 20.24 24.32
CA GLY A 183 22.88 19.66 23.24
C GLY A 183 21.42 20.14 23.21
N ARG A 184 20.63 19.67 22.25
CA ARG A 184 19.30 20.23 21.93
C ARG A 184 18.36 20.21 23.16
N PHE A 185 17.81 21.37 23.50
CA PHE A 185 16.82 21.49 24.57
C PHE A 185 15.50 22.04 24.03
N LYS A 186 14.41 21.66 24.68
CA LYS A 186 13.09 22.23 24.44
C LYS A 186 12.56 22.81 25.75
N VAL A 187 12.29 24.11 25.72
CA VAL A 187 11.63 24.78 26.83
C VAL A 187 10.15 24.39 26.83
N VAL A 188 9.64 24.00 27.98
CA VAL A 188 8.25 23.56 28.17
C VAL A 188 7.58 24.43 29.21
N ASP A 189 6.49 25.07 28.79
CA ASP A 189 5.63 25.86 29.66
C ASP A 189 4.38 25.05 30.05
N PRO A 190 3.71 25.37 31.17
CA PRO A 190 2.46 24.71 31.56
C PRO A 190 1.39 24.74 30.46
N ARG A 191 1.26 25.86 29.74
CA ARG A 191 0.33 26.00 28.60
C ARG A 191 0.70 25.05 27.45
N LEU A 192 1.98 25.03 27.06
CA LEU A 192 2.47 24.12 26.02
C LEU A 192 2.28 22.65 26.38
N LYS A 193 2.40 22.27 27.66
CA LYS A 193 2.10 20.92 28.15
C LYS A 193 0.61 20.59 27.96
N LYS A 194 -0.29 21.51 28.31
CA LYS A 194 -1.75 21.36 28.13
C LYS A 194 -2.13 21.22 26.64
N ASP A 195 -1.60 22.09 25.79
CA ASP A 195 -1.89 22.07 24.35
C ASP A 195 -1.41 20.77 23.70
N ASN A 196 -0.21 20.31 24.04
CA ASN A 196 0.32 19.03 23.57
C ASN A 196 -0.49 17.83 24.09
N ARG A 197 -1.02 17.89 25.33
CA ARG A 197 -1.89 16.85 25.89
C ARG A 197 -3.19 16.75 25.10
N LYS A 198 -3.83 17.89 24.81
CA LYS A 198 -5.05 17.95 23.98
C LYS A 198 -4.79 17.45 22.56
N MET A 199 -3.70 17.90 21.93
CA MET A 199 -3.30 17.44 20.58
C MET A 199 -2.98 15.94 20.54
N LYS A 200 -2.30 15.40 21.54
CA LYS A 200 -2.06 13.95 21.64
C LYS A 200 -3.35 13.17 21.88
N GLY A 201 -4.24 13.68 22.75
CA GLY A 201 -5.56 13.09 22.98
C GLY A 201 -6.38 13.02 21.69
N ALA A 202 -6.48 14.14 20.96
CA ALA A 202 -7.14 14.21 19.67
C ALA A 202 -6.52 13.29 18.61
N LYS A 203 -5.18 13.17 18.57
CA LYS A 203 -4.52 12.21 17.67
C LYS A 203 -4.80 10.75 18.02
N ARG A 204 -4.97 10.42 19.30
CA ARG A 204 -5.32 9.06 19.75
C ARG A 204 -6.79 8.74 19.52
N SER A 205 -7.68 9.71 19.68
CA SER A 205 -9.12 9.53 19.45
C SER A 205 -9.51 9.52 17.97
N ARG A 206 -8.68 10.10 17.10
CA ARG A 206 -8.86 9.94 15.66
C ARG A 206 -8.57 8.49 15.27
N PRO A 207 -9.53 7.75 14.67
CA PRO A 207 -9.26 6.42 14.19
C PRO A 207 -8.18 6.50 13.12
N ASN A 208 -7.15 5.68 13.27
CA ASN A 208 -6.04 5.56 12.33
C ASN A 208 -6.60 5.03 10.99
N LYS A 209 -7.04 5.95 10.11
CA LYS A 209 -7.42 5.69 8.71
C LYS A 209 -6.15 5.25 7.94
N GLY A 210 -5.71 4.03 8.18
CA GLY A 210 -4.49 3.48 7.59
C GLY A 210 -4.01 2.15 8.15
N PHE A 211 -4.63 1.60 9.19
CA PHE A 211 -4.22 0.30 9.72
C PHE A 211 -5.38 -0.50 10.33
N ARG A 212 -6.46 -0.71 9.56
CA ARG A 212 -7.29 -1.90 9.77
C ARG A 212 -6.55 -3.06 9.10
N LYS A 213 -5.65 -3.71 9.86
CA LYS A 213 -5.37 -5.12 9.59
C LYS A 213 -6.72 -5.82 9.73
N GLN A 214 -7.28 -6.29 8.62
CA GLN A 214 -8.27 -7.34 8.67
C GLN A 214 -7.56 -8.55 9.27
N LEU A 215 -7.68 -8.72 10.59
CA LEU A 215 -7.56 -10.04 11.17
C LEU A 215 -8.81 -10.79 10.70
N HIS A 216 -8.72 -11.43 9.54
CA HIS A 216 -9.58 -12.56 9.25
C HIS A 216 -9.20 -13.63 10.26
N THR A 217 -9.98 -13.73 11.34
CA THR A 217 -10.13 -14.97 12.07
C THR A 217 -10.72 -15.96 11.08
N VAL A 218 -9.86 -16.82 10.53
CA VAL A 218 -10.30 -18.04 9.85
C VAL A 218 -11.01 -18.86 10.93
N CYS A 219 -12.33 -18.83 10.94
CA CYS A 219 -13.12 -19.81 11.67
C CYS A 219 -12.80 -21.16 11.04
N LYS A 220 -11.87 -21.88 11.66
CA LYS A 220 -11.54 -23.27 11.33
C LYS A 220 -12.75 -24.09 11.76
N SER A 221 -13.57 -24.50 10.79
CA SER A 221 -14.67 -25.43 11.02
C SER A 221 -14.12 -26.71 11.65
N PRO A 222 -14.57 -27.13 12.84
CA PRO A 222 -14.39 -28.51 13.27
C PRO A 222 -15.48 -29.35 12.58
N GLY A 223 -15.05 -30.36 11.83
CA GLY A 223 -15.93 -31.46 11.45
C GLY A 223 -16.35 -32.28 12.68
N GLY A 224 -17.56 -32.84 12.62
CA GLY A 224 -18.16 -33.71 13.64
C GLY A 224 -19.69 -33.53 13.61
N SER A 225 -20.39 -34.32 12.79
CA SER A 225 -21.09 -35.55 13.17
C SER A 225 -22.36 -35.32 14.01
N SER A 226 -23.51 -35.59 13.36
CA SER A 226 -24.75 -36.17 13.91
C SER A 226 -25.31 -35.63 15.23
N VAL A 227 -26.52 -35.07 15.15
CA VAL A 227 -27.78 -35.58 15.77
C VAL A 227 -28.81 -34.44 15.73
N LEU A 228 -29.93 -34.67 15.05
CA LEU A 228 -31.10 -33.79 15.03
C LEU A 228 -31.81 -33.86 16.40
N PRO A 229 -32.23 -32.74 17.00
CA PRO A 229 -33.10 -32.80 18.17
C PRO A 229 -34.53 -33.19 17.76
N PRO A 230 -35.25 -34.02 18.56
CA PRO A 230 -36.64 -34.34 18.28
C PRO A 230 -37.53 -33.11 18.44
N THR A 231 -38.50 -32.98 17.54
CA THR A 231 -39.51 -31.92 17.51
C THR A 231 -40.36 -31.94 18.79
N ALA A 232 -40.38 -30.83 19.50
CA ALA A 232 -41.33 -30.59 20.58
C ALA A 232 -42.74 -30.45 19.98
N GLN A 233 -43.62 -31.39 20.31
CA GLN A 233 -45.05 -31.26 20.06
C GLN A 233 -45.61 -30.13 20.94
N PRO A 234 -46.44 -29.23 20.42
CA PRO A 234 -47.21 -28.32 21.26
C PRO A 234 -48.32 -29.10 21.98
N CYS A 235 -48.30 -29.11 23.31
CA CYS A 235 -49.40 -29.60 24.13
C CYS A 235 -50.63 -28.72 23.89
N ILE A 236 -51.64 -29.27 23.22
CA ILE A 236 -52.97 -28.67 23.08
C ILE A 236 -53.68 -28.81 24.43
N ALA A 237 -54.15 -27.69 24.98
CA ALA A 237 -55.02 -27.67 26.14
C ALA A 237 -56.49 -27.64 25.68
N ARG A 238 -57.30 -28.50 26.32
CA ARG A 238 -58.75 -28.78 26.20
C ARG A 238 -59.18 -29.75 25.11
#